data_AF-A0A484X7T9-F1
#
_entry.id   AF-A0A484X7T9-F1
#
_cell.length_a   1.000
_cell.length_b   1.000
_cell.length_c   1.000
_cell.angle_alpha   90.00
_cell.angle_beta   90.00
_cell.angle_gamma   90.00
#
_symmetry.space_group_name_H-M   'P 1'
#
loop_
_entity.id
_entity.type
_entity.pdbx_description
1 polymer ?
#
loop_
_entity_poly.entity_id
_entity_poly.type
_entity_poly.pdbx_seq_one_letter_code
_entity_poly.pdbx_strand_id
1 'polypeptide(L)'
;MSTTPVQREYFLDSIRAWLMLLGIPFHISLIYSSHTWHVNSLAPSWWLTLFNDFIHAFRMQVFFVISGYFSYMLFLRYPLKRWWKVRVERVGIPMLTAIPPAYAAAIYYAAVCQR
;
A
#
# COMPACT_ATOMS: atom_id res chain seq x y z
N MET A 1 -15.85 -6.34 -37.31
CA MET A 1 -15.02 -6.07 -36.12
C MET A 1 -15.93 -5.63 -34.99
N SER A 2 -16.32 -6.55 -34.12
CA SER A 2 -17.12 -6.24 -32.93
C SER A 2 -16.23 -5.54 -31.91
N THR A 3 -16.30 -4.22 -31.85
CA THR A 3 -15.69 -3.43 -30.78
C THR A 3 -16.54 -3.57 -29.52
N THR A 4 -16.57 -4.76 -28.93
CA THR A 4 -17.09 -4.92 -27.56
C THR A 4 -16.22 -4.05 -26.66
N PRO A 5 -16.76 -2.97 -26.05
CA PRO A 5 -15.97 -2.17 -25.14
C PRO A 5 -15.47 -3.12 -24.05
N VAL A 6 -14.16 -3.09 -23.80
CA VAL A 6 -13.56 -3.81 -22.68
C VAL A 6 -14.29 -3.32 -21.44
N GLN A 7 -15.20 -4.12 -20.91
CA GLN A 7 -15.92 -3.80 -19.69
C GLN A 7 -14.86 -3.69 -18.59
N ARG A 8 -14.57 -2.44 -18.21
CA ARG A 8 -13.61 -2.13 -17.15
C ARG A 8 -14.34 -2.45 -15.86
N GLU A 9 -13.71 -3.20 -14.97
CA GLU A 9 -14.27 -3.51 -13.65
C GLU A 9 -14.27 -2.25 -12.77
N TYR A 10 -15.23 -1.35 -13.04
CA TYR A 10 -15.39 -0.09 -12.30
C TYR A 10 -15.60 -0.35 -10.81
N PHE A 11 -16.27 -1.46 -10.46
CA PHE A 11 -16.51 -1.85 -9.08
C PHE A 11 -15.22 -2.01 -8.26
N LEU A 12 -14.18 -2.63 -8.84
CA LEU A 12 -12.92 -2.86 -8.13
C LEU A 12 -12.07 -1.60 -8.02
N ASP A 13 -12.16 -0.72 -9.02
CA ASP A 13 -11.51 0.59 -8.99
C ASP A 13 -12.18 1.50 -7.94
N SER A 14 -13.51 1.46 -7.85
CA SER A 14 -14.28 2.16 -6.81
C SER A 14 -13.95 1.66 -5.41
N ILE A 15 -13.86 0.34 -5.18
CA ILE A 15 -13.46 -0.22 -3.88
C ILE A 15 -12.05 0.24 -3.49
N ARG A 16 -11.10 0.24 -4.43
CA ARG A 16 -9.74 0.76 -4.21
C ARG A 16 -9.77 2.24 -3.84
N ALA A 17 -10.57 3.05 -4.52
CA ALA A 17 -10.70 4.48 -4.22
C ALA A 17 -11.24 4.72 -2.80
N TRP A 18 -12.28 3.98 -2.38
CA TRP A 18 -12.80 4.04 -1.01
C TRP A 18 -11.76 3.61 0.04
N LEU A 19 -10.99 2.55 -0.24
CA LEU A 19 -9.92 2.09 0.64
C LEU A 19 -8.79 3.12 0.78
N MET A 20 -8.45 3.83 -0.30
CA MET A 20 -7.47 4.92 -0.24
C MET A 20 -8.03 6.14 0.49
N LEU A 21 -9.31 6.45 0.32
CA LEU A 21 -9.99 7.53 1.06
C LEU A 21 -10.00 7.26 2.57
N LEU A 22 -10.24 6.02 2.98
CA LEU A 22 -10.11 5.57 4.38
C LEU A 22 -8.70 5.73 4.94
N GLY A 23 -7.70 6.03 4.11
CA GLY A 23 -6.35 6.39 4.57
C GLY A 23 -6.25 7.75 5.25
N ILE A 24 -7.10 8.71 4.90
CA ILE A 24 -7.12 10.05 5.52
C ILE A 24 -7.45 9.98 7.01
N PRO A 25 -8.58 9.37 7.44
CA PRO A 25 -8.88 9.23 8.87
C PRO A 25 -7.86 8.34 9.59
N PHE A 26 -7.28 7.33 8.91
CA PHE A 26 -6.18 6.52 9.44
C PHE A 26 -4.96 7.39 9.78
N HIS A 27 -4.47 8.23 8.87
CA HIS A 27 -3.32 9.09 9.13
C HIS A 27 -3.59 10.14 10.21
N ILE A 28 -4.81 10.69 10.28
CA ILE A 28 -5.20 11.62 11.35
C ILE A 28 -5.19 10.91 12.71
N SER A 29 -5.73 9.69 12.81
CA SER A 29 -5.69 8.91 14.06
C SER A 29 -4.28 8.48 14.47
N LEU A 30 -3.35 8.36 13.51
CA LEU A 30 -1.95 7.99 13.77
C LEU A 30 -1.18 9.11 14.51
N ILE A 31 -1.56 10.37 14.33
CA ILE A 31 -0.99 11.53 15.06
C ILE A 31 -1.34 11.47 16.56
N TYR A 32 -2.44 10.78 16.91
CA TYR A 32 -2.93 10.62 18.28
C TYR A 32 -2.74 9.18 18.84
N SER A 33 -2.04 8.32 18.10
CA SER A 33 -1.78 6.91 18.47
C SER A 33 -0.34 6.71 18.93
N SER A 34 -0.11 5.75 19.81
CA SER A 34 1.19 5.40 20.43
C SER A 34 2.23 4.78 19.47
N HIS A 35 1.97 4.77 18.16
CA HIS A 35 2.96 4.34 17.18
C HIS A 35 4.05 5.41 17.02
N THR A 36 5.29 4.98 16.88
CA THR A 36 6.45 5.86 16.66
C THR A 36 6.34 6.59 15.32
N TRP A 37 5.63 7.72 15.31
CA TRP A 37 5.55 8.70 14.23
C TRP A 37 6.31 9.97 14.65
N HIS A 38 6.69 10.80 13.68
CA HIS A 38 7.51 12.02 13.86
C HIS A 38 6.97 13.03 14.89
N VAL A 39 5.69 12.92 15.28
CA VAL A 39 5.06 13.74 16.30
C VAL A 39 4.21 12.81 17.17
N ASN A 40 4.60 12.64 18.44
CA ASN A 40 3.88 11.82 19.42
C ASN A 40 3.26 12.75 20.48
N SER A 41 1.98 12.53 20.80
CA SER A 41 1.28 13.23 21.89
C SER A 41 1.42 12.44 23.20
N LEU A 42 1.61 13.14 24.31
CA LEU A 42 1.94 12.59 25.65
C LEU A 42 0.80 11.78 26.31
N ALA A 43 -0.37 11.68 25.67
CA ALA A 43 -1.55 10.95 26.17
C ALA A 43 -2.12 10.02 25.08
N PRO A 44 -1.53 8.82 24.88
CA PRO A 44 -2.02 7.87 23.89
C PRO A 44 -3.38 7.31 24.30
N SER A 45 -4.36 7.35 23.40
CA SER A 45 -5.67 6.72 23.63
C SER A 45 -5.71 5.33 23.02
N TRP A 46 -5.84 4.30 23.87
CA TRP A 46 -5.85 2.90 23.46
C TRP A 46 -6.91 2.57 22.40
N TRP A 47 -8.05 3.28 22.45
CA TRP A 47 -9.13 3.16 21.47
C TRP A 47 -8.80 3.67 20.07
N LEU A 48 -8.05 4.77 19.95
CA LEU A 48 -7.59 5.24 18.65
C LEU A 48 -6.51 4.33 18.07
N THR A 49 -5.65 3.74 18.92
CA THR A 49 -4.65 2.75 18.48
C THR A 49 -5.32 1.51 17.91
N LEU A 50 -6.29 0.91 18.61
CA LEU A 50 -6.96 -0.31 18.13
C LEU A 50 -7.77 -0.05 16.84
N PHE A 51 -8.44 1.10 16.76
CA PHE A 51 -9.17 1.49 15.55
C PHE A 51 -8.23 1.70 14.35
N ASN A 52 -7.07 2.31 14.59
CA ASN A 52 -6.02 2.51 13.59
C ASN A 52 -5.48 1.16 13.09
N ASP A 53 -5.11 0.25 14.00
CA ASP A 53 -4.60 -1.08 13.67
C ASP A 53 -5.63 -1.92 12.90
N PHE A 54 -6.91 -1.85 13.28
CA PHE A 54 -7.98 -2.53 12.58
C PHE A 54 -8.14 -2.02 11.14
N ILE A 55 -8.18 -0.70 10.94
CA ILE A 55 -8.27 -0.11 9.60
C ILE A 55 -7.04 -0.47 8.78
N HIS A 56 -5.85 -0.44 9.39
CA HIS A 56 -4.61 -0.81 8.71
C HIS A 56 -4.65 -2.25 8.23
N ALA A 57 -4.91 -3.18 9.14
CA ALA A 57 -4.97 -4.60 8.85
C ALA A 57 -6.03 -4.88 7.78
N PHE A 58 -7.23 -4.32 7.93
CA PHE A 58 -8.32 -4.48 6.96
C PHE A 58 -7.93 -3.96 5.58
N ARG A 59 -7.46 -2.71 5.49
CA ARG A 59 -7.15 -2.07 4.21
C ARG A 59 -6.03 -2.80 3.46
N MET A 60 -4.97 -3.19 4.17
CA MET A 60 -3.84 -3.90 3.56
C MET A 60 -4.24 -5.30 3.06
N GLN A 61 -5.05 -6.05 3.84
CA GLN A 61 -5.54 -7.35 3.39
C GLN A 61 -6.46 -7.23 2.17
N VAL A 62 -7.36 -6.24 2.14
CA VAL A 62 -8.26 -6.04 1.01
C VAL A 62 -7.49 -5.65 -0.26
N PHE A 63 -6.45 -4.82 -0.16
CA PHE A 63 -5.58 -4.55 -1.31
C PHE A 63 -4.89 -5.80 -1.85
N PHE A 64 -4.49 -6.73 -0.96
CA PHE A 64 -3.90 -7.99 -1.37
C PHE A 64 -4.88 -8.85 -2.18
N VAL A 65 -6.11 -8.99 -1.70
CA VAL A 65 -7.19 -9.73 -2.40
C VAL A 65 -7.49 -9.10 -3.77
N ILE A 66 -7.65 -7.78 -3.84
CA ILE A 66 -7.88 -7.06 -5.10
C ILE A 66 -6.72 -7.27 -6.07
N SER A 67 -5.48 -7.26 -5.59
CA SER A 67 -4.29 -7.50 -6.43
C SER A 67 -4.25 -8.92 -7.00
N GLY A 68 -4.71 -9.91 -6.23
CA GLY A 68 -4.87 -11.31 -6.66
C GLY A 68 -5.95 -11.46 -7.73
N TYR A 69 -7.08 -10.77 -7.57
CA TYR A 69 -8.15 -10.77 -8.56
C TYR A 69 -7.70 -10.19 -9.90
N PHE A 70 -7.08 -9.00 -9.90
CA PHE A 70 -6.55 -8.39 -11.13
C PHE A 70 -5.47 -9.24 -11.79
N SER A 71 -4.65 -9.92 -10.98
CA SER A 71 -3.61 -10.84 -11.45
C SER A 71 -4.18 -12.02 -12.24
N TYR A 72 -5.23 -12.64 -11.71
CA TYR A 72 -5.90 -13.78 -12.34
C TYR A 72 -6.62 -13.36 -13.63
N MET A 73 -7.33 -12.22 -13.62
CA MET A 73 -7.97 -11.68 -14.81
C MET A 73 -6.96 -11.32 -15.91
N LEU A 74 -5.78 -10.79 -15.54
CA LEU A 74 -4.71 -10.47 -16.49
C LEU A 74 -4.04 -11.73 -17.06
N PHE A 75 -3.97 -12.80 -16.27
CA PHE A 75 -3.47 -14.12 -16.69
C PHE A 75 -4.36 -14.76 -17.76
N LEU A 76 -5.69 -14.61 -17.65
CA LEU A 76 -6.62 -15.10 -18.67
C LEU A 76 -6.56 -14.32 -19.99
N ARG A 77 -6.05 -13.08 -19.97
CA ARG A 77 -6.09 -12.15 -21.13
C ARG A 77 -4.73 -12.01 -21.85
N TYR A 78 -3.60 -12.39 -21.25
CA TYR A 78 -2.26 -12.23 -21.85
C TYR A 78 -1.39 -13.50 -21.77
N PRO A 79 -0.50 -13.74 -22.74
CA PRO A 79 0.49 -14.81 -22.67
C PRO A 79 1.47 -14.58 -21.51
N LEU A 80 1.77 -15.67 -20.78
CA LEU A 80 2.52 -15.70 -19.51
C LEU A 80 3.79 -14.83 -19.49
N LYS A 81 4.56 -14.82 -20.58
CA LYS A 81 5.82 -14.07 -20.71
C LYS A 81 5.63 -12.56 -20.58
N ARG A 82 4.55 -11.99 -21.12
CA ARG A 82 4.28 -10.55 -21.07
C ARG A 82 3.75 -10.11 -19.71
N TRP A 83 2.95 -10.97 -19.07
CA TRP A 83 2.45 -10.75 -17.71
C TRP A 83 3.58 -10.70 -16.68
N TRP A 84 4.53 -11.64 -16.75
CA TRP A 84 5.68 -11.69 -15.83
C TRP A 84 6.57 -10.46 -15.95
N LYS A 85 6.87 -10.03 -17.19
CA LYS A 85 7.70 -8.86 -17.45
C LYS A 85 7.11 -7.59 -16.82
N VAL A 86 5.82 -7.30 -17.06
CA VAL A 86 5.16 -6.09 -16.55
C VAL A 86 5.10 -6.08 -15.02
N ARG A 87 4.95 -7.25 -14.39
CA ARG A 87 4.85 -7.38 -12.94
C ARG A 87 6.20 -7.20 -12.24
N VAL A 88 7.25 -7.84 -12.78
CA VAL A 88 8.62 -7.69 -12.28
C VAL A 88 9.13 -6.28 -12.50
N GLU A 89 8.78 -5.63 -13.60
CA GLU A 89 9.19 -4.26 -13.87
C GLU A 89 8.51 -3.27 -12.90
N ARG A 90 7.22 -3.45 -12.62
CA ARG A 90 6.47 -2.58 -11.68
C ARG A 90 6.79 -2.80 -10.20
N VAL A 91 7.25 -3.99 -9.81
CA VAL A 91 7.60 -4.30 -8.40
C VAL A 91 9.11 -4.23 -8.17
N GLY A 92 9.89 -4.77 -9.10
CA GLY A 92 11.35 -4.85 -9.03
C GLY A 92 12.02 -3.49 -9.21
N ILE A 93 11.55 -2.62 -10.12
CA ILE A 93 12.14 -1.28 -10.26
C ILE A 93 11.99 -0.49 -8.96
N PRO A 94 10.80 -0.34 -8.35
CA PRO A 94 10.68 0.37 -7.07
C PRO A 94 11.48 -0.27 -5.95
N MET A 95 11.58 -1.59 -5.86
CA MET A 95 12.40 -2.23 -4.82
C MET A 95 13.88 -1.91 -4.98
N LEU A 96 14.42 -2.05 -6.19
CA LEU A 96 15.84 -1.78 -6.46
C LEU A 96 16.20 -0.30 -6.29
N THR A 97 15.29 0.61 -6.60
CA THR A 97 15.53 2.05 -6.44
C THR A 97 15.23 2.57 -5.03
N ALA A 98 14.29 1.96 -4.28
CA ALA A 98 13.93 2.42 -2.94
C ALA A 98 14.79 1.81 -1.81
N ILE A 99 15.28 0.58 -1.95
CA ILE A 99 16.07 -0.09 -0.90
C ILE A 99 17.38 0.66 -0.59
N PRO A 100 18.22 1.05 -1.58
CA PRO A 100 19.48 1.74 -1.31
C PRO A 100 19.32 3.08 -0.56
N PRO A 101 18.45 4.03 -0.99
CA PRO A 101 18.28 5.29 -0.27
C PRO A 101 17.61 5.13 1.08
N ALA A 102 16.67 4.19 1.25
CA ALA A 102 16.06 3.92 2.55
C ALA A 102 17.07 3.37 3.57
N TYR A 103 17.93 2.44 3.13
CA TYR A 103 18.97 1.86 3.98
C TYR A 103 20.06 2.88 4.31
N ALA A 104 20.47 3.70 3.34
CA ALA A 104 21.41 4.80 3.55
C ALA A 104 20.86 5.86 4.54
N ALA A 105 19.58 6.23 4.41
CA ALA A 105 18.93 7.15 5.35
C ALA A 105 18.85 6.57 6.77
N ALA A 106 18.50 5.28 6.91
CA ALA A 106 18.45 4.61 8.21
C ALA A 106 19.84 4.56 8.89
N ILE A 107 20.89 4.23 8.14
CA ILE A 107 22.28 4.24 8.64
C ILE A 107 22.69 5.67 9.03
N TYR A 108 22.39 6.66 8.19
CA TYR A 108 22.71 8.05 8.47
C TYR A 108 22.03 8.56 9.75
N TYR A 109 20.74 8.26 9.93
CA TYR A 109 20.01 8.59 11.16
C TYR A 109 20.59 7.88 12.39
N ALA A 110 20.93 6.59 12.29
CA ALA A 110 21.56 5.85 13.38
C ALA A 110 22.94 6.43 13.75
N ALA A 111 23.73 6.85 12.75
CA ALA A 111 25.04 7.46 12.94
C ALA A 111 24.96 8.88 13.53
N VAL A 112 23.94 9.67 13.18
CA VAL A 112 23.69 11.01 13.75
C VAL A 112 23.15 10.92 15.17
N CYS A 113 22.29 9.94 15.48
CA CYS A 113 21.68 9.81 16.80
C CYS A 113 22.63 9.21 17.87
N GLN A 114 23.72 8.56 17.46
CA GLN A 114 24.79 8.08 18.34
C GLN A 114 25.88 9.11 18.62
N ARG A 115 25.78 10.32 18.06
CA ARG A 115 26.75 11.41 18.23
C ARG A 115 26.17 12.53 19.07
#